data_AF-A0A2G4IMX9-F1
#
_entry.id   AF-A0A2G4IMX9-F1
#
_cell.length_a   1.000
_cell.length_b   1.000
_cell.length_c   1.000
_cell.angle_alpha   90.00
_cell.angle_beta   90.00
_cell.angle_gamma   90.00
#
_symmetry.space_group_name_H-M   'P 1'
#
loop_
_entity.id
_entity.type
_entity.pdbx_description
1 polymer ?
#
loop_
_entity_poly.entity_id
_entity_poly.type
_entity_poly.pdbx_seq_one_letter_code
_entity_poly.pdbx_strand_id
1 'polypeptide(L)'
;MILAGYQAPSTLGRLLLDGEKIIRIHCEEIAVAARIRMLDEYSGHADQPRLLKWFQSTQPMQHDVFLVHGEDHSRTALAELIKGLGIAKKNLRLPVIGETARLSKTAGAKTTHVRATVQPKALECDWHNSYASTVIALKQKLATMKNDFERQHLLQTIERTVLKPSQPRRRKR
;
A
#
# COMPACT_ATOMS: atom_id res chain seq x y z
N MET A 1 -5.82 20.72 8.64
CA MET A 1 -6.63 19.49 8.52
C MET A 1 -6.02 18.43 9.41
N ILE A 2 -6.84 17.77 10.22
CA ILE A 2 -6.41 16.66 11.08
C ILE A 2 -6.92 15.37 10.44
N LEU A 3 -6.04 14.40 10.23
CA LEU A 3 -6.41 13.05 9.84
C LEU A 3 -6.41 12.17 11.08
N ALA A 4 -7.55 11.56 11.38
CA ALA A 4 -7.71 10.63 12.49
C ALA A 4 -7.62 9.19 11.95
N GLY A 5 -6.63 8.44 12.43
CA GLY A 5 -6.44 7.03 12.09
C GLY A 5 -5.59 6.72 10.86
N TYR A 6 -5.32 5.43 10.68
CA TYR A 6 -4.40 4.90 9.68
C TYR A 6 -4.84 5.22 8.25
N GLN A 7 -3.91 5.70 7.43
CA GLN A 7 -4.14 5.96 6.01
C GLN A 7 -3.42 4.90 5.19
N ALA A 8 -4.20 4.01 4.58
CA ALA A 8 -3.67 2.93 3.76
C ALA A 8 -2.90 3.46 2.54
N PRO A 9 -1.90 2.71 2.04
CA PRO A 9 -1.20 3.02 0.80
C PRO A 9 -2.19 3.27 -0.34
N SER A 10 -1.81 4.17 -1.25
CA SER A 10 -2.61 4.53 -2.43
C SER A 10 -3.94 5.26 -2.14
N THR A 11 -4.19 5.68 -0.89
CA THR A 11 -5.33 6.55 -0.56
C THR A 11 -4.96 8.03 -0.68
N LEU A 12 -5.96 8.88 -0.91
CA LEU A 12 -5.80 10.33 -0.90
C LEU A 12 -5.25 10.84 0.45
N GLY A 13 -5.71 10.24 1.55
CA GLY A 13 -5.22 10.57 2.90
C GLY A 13 -3.74 10.29 3.06
N ARG A 14 -3.23 9.21 2.44
CA ARG A 14 -1.79 8.91 2.45
C ARG A 14 -1.00 9.94 1.64
N LEU A 15 -1.46 10.31 0.45
CA LEU A 15 -0.84 11.37 -0.36
C LEU A 15 -0.77 12.71 0.39
N LEU A 16 -1.82 13.03 1.15
CA LEU A 16 -1.87 14.23 1.98
C LEU A 16 -0.88 14.20 3.16
N LEU A 17 -0.65 13.03 3.75
CA LEU A 17 0.36 12.84 4.80
C LEU A 17 1.78 12.90 4.26
N ASP A 18 2.02 12.32 3.09
CA ASP A 18 3.32 12.34 2.42
C ASP A 18 3.71 13.76 1.95
N GLY A 19 2.75 14.71 1.99
CA GLY A 19 3.00 16.15 1.85
C GLY A 19 2.79 16.69 0.44
N GLU A 20 2.06 15.96 -0.40
CA GLU A 20 1.75 16.35 -1.77
C GLU A 20 1.10 17.74 -1.83
N LYS A 21 1.66 18.62 -2.65
CA LYS A 21 1.21 20.02 -2.77
C LYS A 21 0.02 20.18 -3.69
N ILE A 22 -0.18 19.22 -4.59
CA ILE A 22 -1.30 19.20 -5.52
C ILE A 22 -1.84 17.78 -5.54
N ILE A 23 -3.13 17.63 -5.28
CA ILE A 23 -3.84 16.35 -5.33
C ILE A 23 -5.00 16.46 -6.32
N ARG A 24 -5.47 15.31 -6.83
CA ARG A 24 -6.60 15.26 -7.75
C ARG A 24 -7.84 14.72 -7.03
N ILE A 25 -8.92 15.50 -6.99
CA ILE A 25 -10.22 15.09 -6.46
C ILE A 25 -11.25 15.29 -7.58
N HIS A 26 -12.03 14.26 -7.93
CA HIS A 26 -13.05 14.33 -8.98
C HIS A 26 -12.56 14.93 -10.32
N CYS A 27 -11.34 14.58 -10.74
CA CYS A 27 -10.67 15.11 -11.93
C CYS A 27 -10.25 16.59 -11.88
N GLU A 28 -10.43 17.26 -10.74
CA GLU A 28 -9.93 18.61 -10.51
C GLU A 28 -8.63 18.58 -9.72
N GLU A 29 -7.71 19.49 -10.07
CA GLU A 29 -6.46 19.69 -9.34
C GLU A 29 -6.68 20.67 -8.20
N ILE A 30 -6.40 20.23 -6.98
CA ILE A 30 -6.60 21.02 -5.78
C ILE A 30 -5.25 21.24 -5.10
N ALA A 31 -4.90 22.52 -4.92
CA ALA A 31 -3.71 22.91 -4.19
C ALA A 31 -3.91 22.71 -2.68
N VAL A 32 -3.01 21.95 -2.05
CA VAL A 32 -3.04 21.68 -0.61
C VAL A 32 -2.33 22.81 0.12
N ALA A 33 -3.09 23.86 0.45
CA ALA A 33 -2.60 24.97 1.28
C ALA A 33 -2.70 24.69 2.79
N ALA A 34 -3.48 23.68 3.19
CA ALA A 34 -3.71 23.35 4.58
C ALA A 34 -2.51 22.61 5.20
N ARG A 35 -2.19 22.94 6.46
CA ARG A 35 -1.26 22.13 7.27
C ARG A 35 -1.93 20.80 7.63
N ILE A 36 -1.33 19.69 7.19
CA ILE A 36 -1.79 18.34 7.49
C ILE A 36 -1.10 17.84 8.75
N ARG A 37 -1.87 17.26 9.67
CA ARG A 37 -1.37 16.59 10.89
C ARG A 37 -2.15 15.29 11.10
N MET A 38 -1.44 14.26 11.55
CA MET A 38 -1.99 12.97 11.92
C MET A 38 -2.23 12.96 13.43
N LEU A 39 -3.36 12.40 13.84
CA LEU A 39 -3.66 12.11 15.24
C LEU A 39 -3.93 10.61 15.38
N ASP A 40 -2.93 9.88 15.86
CA ASP A 40 -2.97 8.41 15.95
C ASP A 40 -3.85 7.89 17.09
N GLU A 41 -4.02 8.69 18.14
CA GLU A 41 -4.69 8.35 19.40
C GLU A 41 -6.20 8.09 19.26
N TYR A 42 -6.81 8.49 18.14
CA TYR A 42 -8.23 8.30 17.85
C TYR A 42 -8.52 7.14 16.89
N SER A 43 -7.52 6.33 16.51
CA SER A 43 -7.71 5.22 15.58
C SER A 43 -8.55 4.06 16.16
N GLY A 44 -8.70 3.99 17.49
CA GLY A 44 -9.41 2.90 18.18
C GLY A 44 -8.70 1.54 18.11
N HIS A 45 -7.58 1.44 17.38
CA HIS A 45 -6.76 0.25 17.32
C HIS A 45 -5.85 0.14 18.54
N ALA A 46 -5.66 -1.07 19.04
CA ALA A 46 -4.75 -1.30 20.15
C ALA A 46 -3.30 -1.15 19.68
N ASP A 47 -2.52 -0.30 20.36
CA ASP A 47 -1.09 -0.16 20.11
C ASP A 47 -0.36 -1.49 20.35
N GLN A 48 0.79 -1.66 19.69
CA GLN A 48 1.62 -2.85 19.80
C GLN A 48 1.89 -3.30 21.25
N PRO A 49 2.27 -2.43 22.21
CA PRO A 49 2.52 -2.85 23.59
C PRO A 49 1.25 -3.35 24.29
N ARG A 50 0.10 -2.73 23.99
CA ARG A 50 -1.19 -3.11 24.55
C ARG A 50 -1.64 -4.45 24.01
N LEU A 51 -1.44 -4.69 22.71
CA LEU A 51 -1.72 -5.96 22.06
C LEU A 51 -0.85 -7.09 22.60
N LEU A 52 0.45 -6.84 22.84
CA LEU A 52 1.36 -7.81 23.46
C LEU A 52 0.97 -8.12 24.90
N LYS A 53 0.61 -7.10 25.69
CA LYS A 53 0.14 -7.30 27.07
C LYS A 53 -1.16 -8.11 27.11
N TRP A 54 -2.11 -7.81 26.23
CA TRP A 54 -3.33 -8.60 26.07
C TRP A 54 -2.98 -10.05 25.70
N PHE A 55 -2.06 -10.26 24.76
CA PHE A 55 -1.62 -11.59 24.36
C PHE A 55 -0.93 -12.38 25.49
N GLN A 56 -0.14 -11.73 26.34
CA GLN A 56 0.46 -12.39 27.52
C GLN A 56 -0.60 -12.87 28.50
N SER A 57 -1.71 -12.13 28.65
CA SER A 57 -2.80 -12.50 29.56
C SER A 57 -3.59 -13.74 29.12
N THR A 58 -3.43 -14.19 27.87
CA THR A 58 -4.13 -15.36 27.33
C THR A 58 -3.29 -16.66 27.41
N GLN A 59 -2.13 -16.63 28.07
CA GLN A 59 -1.30 -17.83 28.29
C GLN A 59 -1.84 -18.70 29.44
N PRO A 60 -1.67 -20.05 29.40
CA PRO A 60 -1.01 -20.83 28.35
C PRO A 60 -1.94 -21.11 27.16
N MET A 61 -1.45 -20.86 25.94
CA MET A 61 -2.29 -21.03 24.74
C MET A 61 -2.08 -22.39 24.07
N GLN A 62 -3.16 -23.16 23.95
CA GLN A 62 -3.14 -24.54 23.44
C GLN A 62 -3.35 -24.65 21.92
N HIS A 63 -3.70 -23.54 21.26
CA HIS A 63 -4.12 -23.51 19.86
C HIS A 63 -3.32 -22.51 19.02
N ASP A 64 -3.54 -22.56 17.71
CA ASP A 64 -2.88 -21.69 16.74
C ASP A 64 -3.41 -20.25 16.79
N VAL A 65 -2.52 -19.29 16.55
CA VAL A 65 -2.76 -17.85 16.44
C VAL A 65 -2.70 -17.44 14.99
N PHE A 66 -3.73 -16.74 14.53
CA PHE A 66 -3.78 -16.17 13.19
C PHE A 66 -3.61 -14.66 13.27
N LEU A 67 -2.49 -14.15 12.72
CA LEU A 67 -2.27 -12.71 12.59
C LEU A 67 -2.89 -12.21 11.29
N VAL A 68 -4.00 -11.51 11.43
CA VAL A 68 -4.80 -10.95 10.33
C VAL A 68 -4.85 -9.44 10.43
N HIS A 69 -5.43 -8.79 9.42
CA HIS A 69 -5.78 -7.37 9.40
C HIS A 69 -4.62 -6.43 9.76
N GLY A 70 -3.65 -6.33 8.86
CA GLY A 70 -2.52 -5.42 8.96
C GLY A 70 -1.61 -5.58 7.74
N GLU A 71 -0.68 -4.66 7.55
CA GLU A 71 0.31 -4.79 6.49
C GLU A 71 1.29 -5.93 6.77
N ASP A 72 1.86 -6.53 5.73
CA ASP A 72 2.74 -7.69 5.88
C ASP A 72 3.98 -7.38 6.73
N HIS A 73 4.52 -6.16 6.64
CA HIS A 73 5.64 -5.74 7.48
C HIS A 73 5.21 -5.69 8.96
N SER A 74 4.03 -5.13 9.25
CA SER A 74 3.50 -4.95 10.60
C SER A 74 3.15 -6.29 11.24
N ARG A 75 2.52 -7.18 10.45
CA ARG A 75 2.19 -8.55 10.86
C ARG A 75 3.45 -9.36 11.15
N THR A 76 4.47 -9.26 10.30
CA THR A 76 5.76 -9.92 10.52
C THR A 76 6.46 -9.41 11.78
N ALA A 77 6.49 -8.10 11.99
CA ALA A 77 7.09 -7.51 13.19
C ALA A 77 6.39 -7.97 14.48
N LEU A 78 5.05 -7.94 14.49
CA LEU A 78 4.27 -8.44 15.63
C LEU A 78 4.50 -9.95 15.85
N ALA A 79 4.65 -10.72 14.77
CA ALA A 79 4.91 -12.15 14.86
C ALA A 79 6.23 -12.46 15.55
N GLU A 80 7.30 -11.71 15.26
CA GLU A 80 8.60 -11.88 15.91
C GLU A 80 8.52 -11.54 17.41
N LEU A 81 7.79 -10.49 17.78
CA LEU A 81 7.60 -10.13 19.18
C LEU A 81 6.83 -11.22 19.95
N ILE A 82 5.77 -11.79 19.35
CA ILE A 82 5.01 -12.88 19.96
C ILE A 82 5.86 -14.15 20.12
N LYS A 83 6.76 -14.45 19.18
CA LYS A 83 7.72 -15.56 19.33
C LYS A 83 8.66 -15.35 20.52
N GLY A 84 9.14 -14.12 20.71
CA GLY A 84 9.97 -13.75 21.86
C GLY A 84 9.29 -13.96 23.22
N LEU A 85 7.96 -14.04 23.24
CA LEU A 85 7.16 -14.31 24.43
C LEU A 85 6.94 -15.81 24.73
N GLY A 86 7.57 -16.72 23.96
CA GLY A 86 7.57 -18.16 24.26
C GLY A 86 6.56 -19.01 23.48
N ILE A 87 5.87 -18.45 22.48
CA ILE A 87 5.04 -19.24 21.56
C ILE A 87 5.93 -20.01 20.58
N ALA A 88 5.69 -21.31 20.45
CA ALA A 88 6.32 -22.11 19.41
C ALA A 88 5.91 -21.61 18.02
N LYS A 89 6.88 -21.36 17.15
CA LYS A 89 6.69 -20.88 15.75
C LYS A 89 5.61 -21.65 14.97
N LYS A 90 5.42 -22.94 15.27
CA LYS A 90 4.41 -23.81 14.66
C LYS A 90 2.95 -23.39 14.95
N ASN A 91 2.71 -22.69 16.06
CA ASN A 91 1.39 -22.23 16.45
C ASN A 91 1.08 -20.81 15.94
N LEU A 92 2.01 -20.13 15.25
CA LEU A 92 1.80 -18.76 14.75
C LEU A 92 1.64 -18.78 13.22
N ARG A 93 0.49 -18.29 12.74
CA ARG A 93 0.09 -18.34 11.33
C ARG A 93 -0.13 -16.93 10.79
N LEU A 94 0.45 -16.62 9.63
CA LEU A 94 0.22 -15.40 8.88
C LEU A 94 -0.51 -15.77 7.58
N PRO A 95 -1.85 -15.89 7.61
CA PRO A 95 -2.60 -16.34 6.44
C PRO A 95 -2.50 -15.34 5.29
N VAL A 96 -2.47 -15.85 4.06
CA VAL A 96 -2.55 -15.03 2.84
C VAL A 96 -3.98 -14.94 2.32
N ILE A 97 -4.28 -13.93 1.48
CA ILE A 97 -5.59 -13.80 0.85
C ILE A 97 -5.90 -15.09 0.06
N GLY A 98 -7.08 -15.66 0.35
CA GLY A 98 -7.54 -16.91 -0.25
C GLY A 98 -7.14 -18.18 0.51
N GLU A 99 -6.31 -18.09 1.54
CA GLU A 99 -5.94 -19.26 2.36
C GLU A 99 -7.10 -19.69 3.28
N THR A 100 -7.38 -21.00 3.30
CA THR A 100 -8.40 -21.59 4.18
C THR A 100 -7.74 -22.40 5.30
N ALA A 101 -8.18 -22.19 6.53
CA ALA A 101 -7.75 -22.95 7.71
C ALA A 101 -8.90 -23.81 8.25
N ARG A 102 -8.67 -25.11 8.44
CA ARG A 102 -9.59 -25.98 9.17
C ARG A 102 -9.15 -26.08 10.62
N LEU A 103 -10.01 -25.61 11.52
CA LEU A 103 -9.80 -25.65 12.97
C LEU A 103 -10.21 -27.02 13.52
N SER A 104 -9.45 -27.55 14.47
CA SER A 104 -9.76 -28.77 15.22
C SER A 104 -9.60 -28.51 16.71
N LYS A 105 -10.42 -29.17 17.54
CA LYS A 105 -10.36 -29.05 19.02
C LYS A 105 -9.13 -29.75 19.61
N THR A 106 -8.59 -30.76 18.93
CA THR A 106 -7.54 -31.66 19.46
C THR A 106 -6.22 -31.62 18.70
N ALA A 107 -6.18 -30.94 17.55
CA ALA A 107 -4.99 -30.83 16.72
C ALA A 107 -4.81 -29.38 16.24
N GLY A 108 -3.56 -28.98 15.99
CA GLY A 108 -3.24 -27.68 15.36
C GLY A 108 -3.99 -27.49 14.04
N ALA A 109 -4.23 -26.24 13.66
CA ALA A 109 -5.03 -25.95 12.48
C ALA A 109 -4.34 -26.48 11.21
N LYS A 110 -5.10 -27.19 10.39
CA LYS A 110 -4.63 -27.63 9.07
C LYS A 110 -4.98 -26.56 8.05
N THR A 111 -3.98 -25.93 7.46
CA THR A 111 -4.18 -24.96 6.39
C THR A 111 -4.08 -25.64 5.03
N THR A 112 -4.95 -25.26 4.10
CA THR A 112 -4.79 -25.59 2.68
C THR A 112 -3.97 -24.50 2.03
N HIS A 113 -2.84 -24.87 1.41
CA HIS A 113 -2.04 -23.93 0.64
C HIS A 113 -2.82 -23.46 -0.58
N VAL A 114 -3.27 -22.21 -0.56
CA VAL A 114 -3.78 -21.53 -1.74
C VAL A 114 -2.63 -20.75 -2.34
N ARG A 115 -2.39 -20.94 -3.64
CA ARG A 115 -1.43 -20.14 -4.40
C ARG A 115 -1.94 -18.70 -4.33
N ALA A 116 -1.17 -17.80 -3.71
CA ALA A 116 -1.54 -16.40 -3.55
C ALA A 116 -2.04 -15.86 -4.89
N THR A 117 -3.35 -15.60 -4.98
CA THR A 117 -3.99 -15.21 -6.25
C THR A 117 -3.67 -13.76 -6.61
N VAL A 118 -3.29 -12.96 -5.61
CA VAL A 118 -2.90 -11.56 -5.75
C VAL A 118 -1.43 -11.44 -5.38
N GLN A 119 -0.61 -10.99 -6.33
CA GLN A 119 0.79 -10.64 -6.03
C GLN A 119 0.79 -9.39 -5.14
N PRO A 120 1.52 -9.38 -4.01
CA PRO A 120 1.57 -8.21 -3.10
C PRO A 120 1.94 -6.90 -3.81
N LYS A 121 2.77 -7.00 -4.84
CA LYS A 121 3.23 -5.87 -5.67
C LYS A 121 2.10 -5.14 -6.41
N ALA A 122 0.96 -5.79 -6.64
CA ALA A 122 -0.21 -5.16 -7.26
C ALA A 122 -0.92 -4.16 -6.32
N LEU A 123 -0.74 -4.28 -5.00
CA LEU A 123 -1.26 -3.32 -4.02
C LEU A 123 -0.34 -2.08 -3.88
N GLU A 124 0.97 -2.25 -4.05
CA GLU A 124 1.96 -1.17 -3.95
C GLU A 124 2.00 -0.28 -5.22
N CYS A 125 1.65 -0.83 -6.38
CA CYS A 125 1.62 -0.10 -7.65
C CYS A 125 0.17 0.25 -8.06
N ASP A 126 -0.42 1.26 -7.43
CA ASP A 126 -1.68 1.83 -7.94
C ASP A 126 -1.41 2.70 -9.18
N TRP A 127 -1.79 2.16 -10.33
CA TRP A 127 -1.64 2.85 -11.61
C TRP A 127 -2.47 4.13 -11.67
N HIS A 128 -3.57 4.26 -10.92
CA HIS A 128 -4.39 5.48 -10.93
C HIS A 128 -3.61 6.65 -10.33
N ASN A 129 -2.91 6.42 -9.21
CA ASN A 129 -2.05 7.43 -8.58
C ASN A 129 -0.81 7.73 -9.43
N SER A 130 -0.20 6.70 -10.03
CA SER A 130 0.91 6.87 -10.98
C SER A 130 0.49 7.68 -12.20
N TYR A 131 -0.70 7.44 -12.74
CA TYR A 131 -1.28 8.20 -13.84
C TYR A 131 -1.54 9.66 -13.43
N ALA A 132 -2.20 9.88 -12.28
CA ALA A 132 -2.53 11.22 -11.81
C ALA A 132 -1.26 12.06 -11.57
N SER A 133 -0.27 11.52 -10.87
CA SER A 133 1.02 12.19 -10.62
C SER A 133 1.77 12.49 -11.93
N THR A 134 1.79 11.56 -12.88
CA THR A 134 2.42 11.76 -14.20
C THR A 134 1.76 12.89 -14.99
N VAL A 135 0.42 12.94 -15.02
CA VAL A 135 -0.33 14.00 -15.71
C VAL A 135 -0.08 15.36 -15.05
N ILE A 136 -0.10 15.42 -13.72
CA ILE A 136 0.19 16.65 -12.97
C ILE A 136 1.60 17.14 -13.27
N ALA A 137 2.61 16.25 -13.20
CA ALA A 137 4.00 16.59 -13.48
C ALA A 137 4.20 17.10 -14.91
N LEU A 138 3.56 16.46 -15.89
CA LEU A 138 3.60 16.90 -17.29
C LEU A 138 2.99 18.29 -17.45
N LYS A 139 1.81 18.53 -16.87
CA LYS A 139 1.14 19.83 -16.94
C LYS A 139 1.96 20.94 -16.28
N GLN A 140 2.52 20.69 -15.08
CA GLN A 140 3.43 21.62 -14.41
C GLN A 140 4.66 21.92 -15.27
N LYS A 141 5.26 20.89 -15.86
CA LYS A 141 6.42 21.07 -16.74
C LYS A 141 6.08 21.97 -17.93
N LEU A 142 4.94 21.75 -18.59
CA LEU A 142 4.47 22.59 -19.70
C LEU A 142 4.18 24.04 -19.27
N ALA A 143 3.61 24.23 -18.08
CA ALA A 143 3.32 25.56 -17.53
C ALA A 143 4.60 26.36 -17.22
N THR A 144 5.68 25.70 -16.79
CA THR A 144 6.97 26.36 -16.50
C THR A 144 7.82 26.71 -17.72
N MET A 145 7.48 26.18 -18.90
CA MET A 145 8.20 26.48 -20.15
C MET A 145 7.95 27.90 -20.62
N LYS A 146 8.95 28.54 -21.22
CA LYS A 146 8.88 29.95 -21.60
C LYS A 146 8.10 30.18 -22.90
N ASN A 147 8.22 29.24 -23.85
CA ASN A 147 7.74 29.43 -25.22
C ASN A 147 6.80 28.30 -25.67
N ASP A 148 5.82 28.63 -26.50
CA ASP A 148 4.88 27.65 -27.06
C ASP A 148 5.57 26.61 -27.96
N PHE A 149 6.66 26.99 -28.63
CA PHE A 149 7.45 26.07 -29.44
C PHE A 149 8.03 24.91 -28.60
N GLU A 150 8.55 25.18 -27.41
CA GLU A 150 9.10 24.16 -26.50
C GLU A 150 8.00 23.23 -25.98
N ARG A 151 6.84 23.80 -25.64
CA ARG A 151 5.66 23.04 -25.20
C ARG A 151 5.21 22.08 -26.30
N GLN A 152 5.09 22.57 -27.53
CA GLN A 152 4.65 21.79 -28.67
C GLN A 152 5.68 20.70 -29.05
N HIS A 153 6.97 21.02 -28.99
CA HIS A 153 8.02 20.05 -29.23
C HIS A 153 8.02 18.91 -28.19
N LEU A 154 7.83 19.21 -26.89
CA LEU A 154 7.74 18.20 -25.85
C LEU A 154 6.52 17.28 -26.07
N LEU A 155 5.36 17.84 -26.37
CA LEU A 155 4.14 17.07 -26.65
C LEU A 155 4.31 16.15 -27.85
N GLN A 156 4.89 16.65 -28.95
CA GLN A 156 5.18 15.83 -30.13
C GLN A 156 6.20 14.71 -29.84
N THR A 157 7.18 14.98 -28.96
CA THR A 157 8.15 13.97 -28.54
C THR A 157 7.45 12.86 -27.76
N ILE A 158 6.62 13.22 -26.77
CA ILE A 158 5.85 12.24 -25.97
C ILE A 158 4.91 11.43 -26.88
N GLU A 159 4.19 12.07 -27.80
CA GLU A 159 3.30 11.38 -28.75
C GLU A 159 4.06 10.35 -29.60
N ARG A 160 5.23 10.72 -30.13
CA ARG A 160 6.07 9.81 -30.93
C ARG A 160 6.66 8.68 -30.10
N THR A 161 7.14 8.96 -28.90
CA THR A 161 7.84 7.95 -28.08
C THR A 161 6.88 7.01 -27.37
N VAL A 162 5.72 7.50 -26.93
CA VAL A 162 4.79 6.73 -26.08
C VAL A 162 3.58 6.21 -26.86
N LEU A 163 3.01 7.00 -27.78
CA LEU A 163 1.73 6.66 -28.45
C LEU A 163 1.92 6.06 -29.86
N LYS A 164 3.00 6.42 -30.56
CA LYS A 164 3.32 5.91 -31.91
C LYS A 164 4.72 5.31 -31.95
N PRO A 165 4.98 4.19 -31.26
CA PRO A 165 6.27 3.53 -31.34
C PRO A 165 6.55 3.21 -32.81
N SER A 166 7.63 3.78 -33.35
CA SER A 166 8.08 3.54 -34.72
C SER A 166 8.17 2.02 -34.96
N GLN A 167 7.36 1.50 -35.89
CA GLN A 167 7.45 0.10 -36.31
C GLN A 167 8.91 -0.20 -36.70
N PRO A 168 9.50 -1.31 -36.21
CA PRO A 168 10.86 -1.67 -36.59
C PRO A 168 10.88 -1.89 -38.11
N ARG A 169 11.74 -1.13 -38.81
CA ARG A 169 12.02 -1.34 -40.24
C ARG A 169 12.38 -2.80 -40.45
N ARG A 170 11.47 -3.57 -41.07
CA ARG A 170 11.78 -4.90 -41.61
C ARG A 170 13.02 -4.75 -42.49
N ARG A 171 14.16 -5.30 -42.04
CA ARG A 171 15.34 -5.51 -42.88
C ARG A 171 14.88 -6.37 -44.08
N LYS A 172 14.89 -5.79 -45.28
CA LYS A 172 14.76 -6.57 -46.51
C LYS A 172 15.97 -7.50 -46.58
N ARG A 173 15.67 -8.79 -46.81
CA ARG A 173 16.64 -9.82 -47.16
C ARG A 173 17.33 -9.47 -48.47
#